data_AF-A0ABD3B4W1-F1
#
_entry.id   AF-A0ABD3B4W1-F1
#
_cell.length_a   1.000
_cell.length_b   1.000
_cell.length_c   1.000
_cell.angle_alpha   90.00
_cell.angle_beta   90.00
_cell.angle_gamma   90.00
#
_symmetry.space_group_name_H-M   'P 1'
#
loop_
_entity.id
_entity.type
_entity.pdbx_description
1 polymer ?
#
loop_
_entity_poly.entity_id
_entity_poly.type
_entity_poly.pdbx_seq_one_letter_code
_entity_poly.pdbx_strand_id
1 'polypeptide(L)'
;MHILKNTCESLLGTLLNIPGKIKDTDKAREDLRDMGIRLELHLQVDCGRTIKPSALYVMSSNERKGFCEFLRSIKFPDGYAANISKCVKEGKIMGLKTHDYHVLL
;
A
#
# COMPACT_ATOMS: atom_id res chain seq x y z
N MET A 1 9.72 -6.37 17.78
CA MET A 1 8.81 -6.75 16.67
C MET A 1 8.15 -5.54 15.98
N HIS A 2 8.76 -4.35 15.95
CA HIS A 2 8.17 -3.16 15.29
C HIS A 2 8.52 -3.06 13.79
N ILE A 3 9.61 -3.70 13.38
CA ILE A 3 10.09 -3.64 11.99
C ILE A 3 9.05 -4.24 11.05
N LEU A 4 8.56 -5.46 11.31
CA LEU A 4 7.56 -6.09 10.44
C LEU A 4 6.28 -5.24 10.32
N LYS A 5 5.76 -4.75 11.45
CA LYS A 5 4.61 -3.86 11.46
C LYS A 5 4.83 -2.65 10.55
N ASN A 6 5.96 -1.96 10.73
CA ASN A 6 6.27 -0.77 9.94
C ASN A 6 6.45 -1.09 8.45
N THR A 7 7.08 -2.22 8.12
CA THR A 7 7.26 -2.69 6.74
C THR A 7 5.92 -3.04 6.10
N CYS A 8 5.05 -3.77 6.80
CA CYS A 8 3.72 -4.14 6.32
C CYS A 8 2.84 -2.90 6.12
N GLU A 9 2.82 -1.98 7.09
CA GLU A 9 2.08 -0.72 6.98
C GLU A 9 2.55 0.13 5.81
N SER A 10 3.86 0.17 5.55
CA SER A 10 4.45 0.88 4.41
C SER A 10 4.08 0.21 3.07
N LEU A 11 4.11 -1.13 3.03
CA LEU A 11 3.71 -1.91 1.85
C LEU A 11 2.23 -1.67 1.53
N LEU A 12 1.33 -1.88 2.51
CA LEU A 12 -0.11 -1.65 2.35
C LEU A 12 -0.42 -0.20 2.00
N GLY A 13 0.27 0.76 2.63
CA GLY A 13 0.13 2.19 2.31
C GLY A 13 0.49 2.51 0.86
N THR A 14 1.49 1.83 0.31
CA THR A 14 1.94 2.01 -1.07
C THR A 14 1.00 1.32 -2.06
N LEU A 15 0.63 0.06 -1.81
CA LEU A 15 -0.28 -0.70 -2.68
C LEU A 15 -1.68 -0.06 -2.77
N LEU A 16 -2.22 0.41 -1.65
CA LEU A 16 -3.57 0.99 -1.56
C LEU A 16 -3.62 2.49 -1.88
N ASN A 17 -2.47 3.08 -2.22
CA ASN A 17 -2.28 4.51 -2.46
C ASN A 17 -2.89 5.39 -1.35
N ILE A 18 -2.49 5.12 -0.10
CA ILE A 18 -3.00 5.86 1.06
C ILE A 18 -2.19 7.15 1.24
N PRO A 19 -2.83 8.34 1.17
CA PRO A 19 -2.13 9.61 1.38
C PRO A 19 -1.39 9.63 2.73
N GLY A 20 -0.13 10.06 2.71
CA GLY A 20 0.72 10.13 3.90
C GLY A 20 1.35 8.82 4.36
N LYS A 21 1.00 7.67 3.75
CA LYS A 21 1.63 6.36 4.05
C LYS A 21 2.35 5.74 2.86
N ILE A 22 2.14 6.26 1.65
CA ILE A 22 2.80 5.83 0.43
C ILE A 22 4.33 6.06 0.50
N LYS A 23 5.11 5.06 0.10
CA LYS A 23 6.58 5.16 -0.01
C LYS A 23 7.06 5.54 -1.39
N ASP A 24 6.18 5.43 -2.38
CA ASP A 24 6.39 5.99 -3.69
C ASP A 24 6.20 7.51 -3.66
N THR A 25 7.29 8.25 -3.43
CA THR A 25 7.31 9.71 -3.30
C THR A 25 7.97 10.34 -4.52
N ASP A 26 7.79 11.65 -4.72
CA ASP A 26 8.36 12.34 -5.89
C ASP A 26 9.89 12.33 -5.85
N LYS A 27 10.48 12.44 -4.64
CA LYS A 27 11.92 12.26 -4.41
C LYS A 27 12.38 10.85 -4.79
N ALA A 28 11.64 9.82 -4.39
CA ALA A 28 11.98 8.45 -4.77
C ALA A 28 11.93 8.26 -6.31
N ARG A 29 11.09 9.02 -7.01
CA ARG A 29 10.99 9.01 -8.48
C ARG A 29 12.15 9.75 -9.14
N GLU A 30 12.64 10.81 -8.51
CA GLU A 30 13.89 11.49 -8.89
C GLU A 30 15.10 10.58 -8.67
N ASP A 31 15.19 9.89 -7.54
CA ASP A 31 16.26 8.93 -7.26
C ASP A 31 16.29 7.80 -8.32
N LEU A 32 15.13 7.27 -8.72
CA LEU A 32 15.04 6.28 -9.81
C LEU A 32 15.55 6.82 -11.15
N ARG A 33 15.33 8.11 -11.41
CA ARG A 33 15.82 8.81 -12.60
C ARG A 33 17.33 8.97 -12.57
N ASP A 34 17.88 9.42 -11.44
CA ASP A 34 19.31 9.60 -11.26
C ASP A 34 20.07 8.27 -11.36
N MET A 35 19.45 7.18 -10.89
CA MET A 35 19.97 5.81 -11.04
C MET A 35 19.77 5.22 -12.45
N GLY A 36 19.01 5.88 -13.34
CA GLY A 36 18.77 5.41 -14.71
C GLY A 36 17.93 4.13 -14.81
N ILE A 37 17.11 3.81 -13.81
CA ILE A 37 16.31 2.58 -13.74
C ILE A 37 14.81 2.88 -13.71
N ARG A 38 13.98 1.94 -14.16
CA ARG A 38 12.51 2.05 -14.10
C ARG A 38 11.98 3.32 -14.79
N LEU A 39 12.37 3.52 -16.05
CA LEU A 39 12.01 4.67 -16.89
C LEU A 39 10.49 4.93 -16.91
N GLU A 40 9.68 3.87 -16.84
CA GLU A 40 8.22 3.94 -16.79
C GLU A 40 7.68 4.65 -15.54
N LEU A 41 8.50 4.74 -14.49
CA LEU A 41 8.17 5.40 -13.24
C LEU A 41 8.71 6.83 -13.16
N HIS A 42 9.51 7.33 -14.08
CA HIS A 42 10.07 8.67 -13.94
C HIS A 42 8.99 9.76 -13.97
N LEU A 43 9.22 10.86 -13.25
CA LEU A 43 8.34 12.03 -13.34
C LEU A 43 8.37 12.57 -14.78
N GLN A 44 7.20 12.81 -15.35
CA GLN A 44 7.05 13.31 -16.71
C GLN A 44 6.71 14.80 -16.68
N VAL A 45 7.18 15.55 -17.66
CA VAL A 45 6.79 16.96 -17.83
C VAL A 45 5.86 17.02 -19.04
N ASP A 46 4.61 17.37 -18.78
CA ASP A 46 3.61 17.58 -19.84
C ASP A 46 3.06 19.01 -19.74
N CYS A 47 3.23 19.78 -20.80
CA CYS A 47 2.75 21.16 -20.91
C CYS A 47 3.14 22.06 -19.72
N GLY A 48 4.36 21.88 -19.19
CA GLY A 48 4.88 22.63 -18.04
C GLY A 48 4.40 22.14 -16.67
N ARG A 49 3.64 21.05 -16.60
CA ARG A 49 3.23 20.41 -15.35
C ARG A 49 3.98 19.11 -15.15
N THR A 50 4.44 18.87 -13.92
CA THR A 50 5.03 17.60 -13.53
C THR A 50 3.92 16.59 -13.25
N ILE A 51 3.88 15.51 -14.02
CA ILE A 51 2.95 14.39 -13.86
C ILE A 51 3.71 13.21 -13.26
N LYS A 52 3.13 12.61 -12.22
CA LYS A 52 3.60 11.36 -11.66
C LYS A 52 2.84 10.19 -12.28
N PRO A 53 3.47 9.36 -13.12
CA PRO A 53 2.80 8.22 -13.71
C PRO A 53 2.44 7.20 -12.61
N SER A 54 1.22 6.67 -12.69
CA SER A 54 0.76 5.62 -11.77
C SER A 54 1.66 4.40 -11.90
N ALA A 55 2.14 3.89 -10.77
CA ALA A 55 2.88 2.64 -10.78
C ALA A 55 1.96 1.43 -10.97
N LEU A 56 2.48 0.37 -11.60
CA LEU A 56 1.76 -0.88 -11.82
C LEU A 56 1.40 -1.62 -10.52
N TYR A 57 2.13 -1.37 -9.43
CA TYR A 57 1.86 -1.96 -8.13
C TYR A 57 0.77 -1.22 -7.33
N VAL A 58 0.33 -0.04 -7.80
CA VAL A 58 -0.75 0.70 -7.15
C VAL A 58 -2.08 0.13 -7.60
N MET A 59 -2.90 -0.30 -6.63
CA MET A 59 -4.24 -0.76 -6.91
C MET A 59 -5.12 0.38 -7.39
N SER A 60 -5.85 0.14 -8.48
CA SER A 60 -6.95 0.99 -8.91
C SER A 60 -8.05 1.04 -7.84
N SER A 61 -8.98 2.00 -7.97
CA SER A 61 -10.12 2.12 -7.05
C SER A 61 -10.97 0.84 -6.98
N ASN A 62 -11.08 0.09 -8.08
CA ASN A 62 -11.86 -1.14 -8.13
C ASN A 62 -11.10 -2.31 -7.50
N GLU A 63 -9.81 -2.46 -7.82
CA GLU A 63 -8.97 -3.50 -7.20
C GLU A 63 -8.85 -3.29 -5.69
N ARG A 64 -8.76 -2.04 -5.22
CA ARG A 64 -8.74 -1.71 -3.80
C ARG A 64 -10.02 -2.14 -3.09
N LYS A 65 -11.19 -1.96 -3.73
CA LYS A 65 -12.47 -2.44 -3.18
C LYS A 65 -12.48 -3.96 -3.10
N GLY A 66 -12.11 -4.65 -4.18
CA GLY A 66 -12.04 -6.11 -4.21
C GLY A 66 -11.06 -6.67 -3.17
N PHE A 67 -9.90 -6.04 -3.00
CA PHE A 67 -8.92 -6.40 -1.99
C PHE A 67 -9.48 -6.24 -0.56
N CYS A 68 -10.18 -5.15 -0.30
CA CYS A 68 -10.82 -4.92 1.01
C CYS A 68 -11.98 -5.90 1.28
N GLU A 69 -12.74 -6.27 0.25
CA GLU A 69 -13.78 -7.30 0.34
C GLU A 69 -13.18 -8.68 0.60
N PHE A 70 -12.07 -9.01 -0.08
CA PHE A 70 -11.30 -10.22 0.20
C PHE A 70 -10.82 -10.26 1.66
N LEU A 71 -10.21 -9.19 2.17
CA LEU A 71 -9.78 -9.15 3.57
C LEU A 71 -10.94 -9.25 4.57
N ARG A 72 -12.15 -8.80 4.19
CA ARG A 72 -13.35 -8.96 5.02
C ARG A 72 -13.91 -10.38 5.02
N SER A 73 -13.70 -11.14 3.95
CA SER A 73 -14.20 -12.51 3.85
C SER A 73 -13.32 -13.52 4.59
N ILE A 74 -12.06 -13.17 4.88
CA ILE A 74 -11.14 -14.00 5.64
C ILE A 74 -11.65 -14.20 7.07
N LYS A 75 -11.69 -15.47 7.49
CA LYS A 75 -11.99 -15.89 8.87
C LYS A 75 -10.84 -16.73 9.40
N PHE A 76 -10.49 -16.52 10.66
CA PHE A 76 -9.48 -17.29 11.35
C PHE A 76 -10.12 -18.09 12.50
N PRO A 77 -9.51 -19.23 12.90
CA PRO A 77 -9.86 -19.89 14.15
C PRO A 77 -9.73 -18.93 15.34
N ASP A 78 -10.51 -19.19 16.40
CA ASP A 78 -10.44 -18.39 17.61
C ASP A 78 -9.02 -18.41 18.20
N GLY A 79 -8.56 -17.26 18.69
CA GLY A 79 -7.21 -17.07 19.22
C GLY A 79 -6.07 -16.99 18.18
N TYR A 80 -6.31 -17.23 16.88
CA TYR A 80 -5.25 -17.19 15.87
C TYR A 80 -4.89 -15.76 15.45
N ALA A 81 -5.86 -14.95 15.03
CA ALA A 81 -5.63 -13.56 14.62
C ALA A 81 -6.83 -12.67 14.97
N ALA A 82 -6.63 -11.35 14.95
CA ALA A 82 -7.75 -10.43 15.08
C ALA A 82 -8.75 -10.60 13.93
N ASN A 83 -10.00 -10.22 14.19
CA ASN A 83 -11.02 -10.20 13.15
C ASN A 83 -10.74 -9.06 12.15
N ILE A 84 -10.00 -9.38 11.09
CA ILE A 84 -9.55 -8.44 10.05
C ILE A 84 -10.72 -7.67 9.42
N SER A 85 -11.89 -8.30 9.30
CA SER A 85 -13.09 -7.62 8.75
C SER A 85 -13.44 -6.32 9.50
N LYS A 86 -13.23 -6.28 10.82
CA LYS A 86 -13.46 -5.08 11.65
C LYS A 86 -12.40 -4.00 11.45
N CYS A 87 -11.22 -4.39 10.97
CA CYS A 87 -10.09 -3.51 10.70
C CYS A 87 -10.15 -2.87 9.31
N VAL A 88 -11.02 -3.33 8.41
CA VAL A 88 -11.16 -2.79 7.04
C VAL A 88 -12.27 -1.73 6.97
N LYS A 89 -11.89 -0.47 6.80
CA LYS A 89 -12.80 0.68 6.67
C LYS A 89 -12.46 1.51 5.43
N GLU A 90 -13.44 1.73 4.56
CA GLU A 90 -13.35 2.67 3.41
C GLU A 90 -12.09 2.51 2.53
N GLY A 91 -11.67 1.28 2.24
CA GLY A 91 -10.47 1.04 1.43
C GLY A 91 -9.14 1.14 2.19
N LYS A 92 -9.18 1.28 3.51
CA LYS A 92 -8.01 1.31 4.41
C LYS A 92 -8.11 0.20 5.45
N ILE A 93 -6.94 -0.23 5.92
CA ILE A 93 -6.80 -1.21 6.99
C ILE A 93 -6.25 -0.48 8.21
N MET A 94 -6.96 -0.54 9.34
CA MET A 94 -6.61 0.15 10.58
C MET A 94 -6.91 -0.71 11.80
N GLY A 95 -6.13 -0.53 12.87
CA GLY A 95 -6.38 -1.20 14.15
C GLY A 95 -5.85 -2.63 14.25
N LEU A 96 -5.00 -3.06 13.31
CA LEU A 96 -4.27 -4.32 13.41
C LEU A 96 -3.19 -4.24 14.50
N LYS A 97 -3.03 -5.32 15.24
CA LYS A 97 -1.92 -5.51 16.17
C LYS A 97 -0.71 -6.03 15.43
N THR A 98 0.46 -5.93 16.06
CA THR A 98 1.73 -6.42 15.50
C THR A 98 1.63 -7.88 15.05
N HIS A 99 0.96 -8.74 15.84
CA HIS A 99 0.72 -10.13 15.49
C HIS A 99 -0.05 -10.30 14.18
N ASP A 100 -1.09 -9.50 13.95
CA ASP A 100 -1.93 -9.63 12.75
C ASP A 100 -1.15 -9.29 11.47
N TYR A 101 -0.14 -8.42 11.58
CA TYR A 101 0.77 -8.14 10.47
C TYR A 101 1.68 -9.33 10.10
N HIS A 102 1.92 -10.28 11.02
CA HIS A 102 2.60 -11.54 10.68
C HIS A 102 1.71 -12.51 9.92
N VAL A 103 0.39 -12.38 10.05
CA VAL A 103 -0.58 -13.23 9.35
C VAL A 103 -0.85 -12.71 7.93
N LEU A 104 -0.65 -11.40 7.71
CA LEU A 104 -0.86 -10.74 6.42
C LEU A 104 0.35 -10.80 5.46
N LEU A 105 1.56 -11.01 5.97
CA LEU A 105 2.83 -11.04 5.22
C LEU A 105 3.34 -12.47 5.11
#